data_AF-A0A286U8J8-F1
#
_entry.id   AF-A0A286U8J8-F1
#
_cell.length_a   1.000
_cell.length_b   1.000
_cell.length_c   1.000
_cell.angle_alpha   90.00
_cell.angle_beta   90.00
_cell.angle_gamma   90.00
#
_symmetry.space_group_name_H-M   'P 1'
#
loop_
_entity.id
_entity.type
_entity.pdbx_description
1 polymer ?
#
loop_
_entity_poly.entity_id
_entity_poly.type
_entity_poly.pdbx_seq_one_letter_code
_entity_poly.pdbx_strand_id
1 'polypeptide(L)'
;MFDIEKDLDPFADDTDMMQHDEHTESEREWTRMAEQFTNAGYREGITAGKESALQNSFDEGFAETGAPLGRQLGYLRGLVNGVLAYLESTHYPTSSTPEENNVSLVNDTLGISEQLSRMQFATLVPLDEEAFKHAREHGDVRDYSEEAERRRNVALELDQSRQRLKVILEKLGLGYLDFAEPTVV
;
A
#
# COMPACT_ATOMS: atom_id res chain seq x y z
N MET A 1 34.91 28.22 88.22
CA MET A 1 33.78 27.34 88.58
C MET A 1 32.53 28.13 88.34
N PHE A 2 31.79 27.77 87.30
CA PHE A 2 30.35 27.87 87.08
C PHE A 2 30.16 27.57 85.59
N ASP A 3 30.06 26.27 85.33
CA ASP A 3 29.68 25.70 84.05
C ASP A 3 28.30 26.25 83.69
N ILE A 4 28.24 26.98 82.58
CA ILE A 4 26.97 27.35 81.95
C ILE A 4 26.58 26.12 81.14
N GLU A 5 25.63 25.36 81.67
CA GLU A 5 24.87 24.35 80.93
C GLU A 5 24.42 24.99 79.62
N LYS A 6 25.00 24.53 78.50
CA LYS A 6 24.35 24.67 77.21
C LYS A 6 23.09 23.82 77.33
N ASP A 7 21.96 24.48 77.56
CA ASP A 7 20.65 23.93 77.28
C ASP A 7 20.71 23.34 75.87
N LEU A 8 20.84 22.01 75.81
CA LEU A 8 20.67 21.23 74.61
C LEU A 8 19.16 21.22 74.40
N ASP A 9 18.66 22.13 73.56
CA ASP A 9 17.25 22.20 73.19
C ASP A 9 16.78 20.80 72.76
N PRO A 10 15.92 20.12 73.55
CA PRO A 10 15.58 18.72 73.31
C PRO A 10 14.60 18.54 72.12
N PHE A 11 14.33 19.61 71.38
CA PHE A 11 13.41 19.66 70.25
C PHE A 11 14.07 20.10 68.93
N ALA A 12 15.38 20.28 68.91
CA ALA A 12 16.12 20.72 67.73
C ALA A 12 16.78 19.54 66.99
N ASP A 13 16.05 18.48 66.61
CA ASP A 13 16.59 17.50 65.63
C ASP A 13 15.59 16.50 65.01
N ASP A 14 14.31 16.83 64.77
CA ASP A 14 13.43 15.93 64.01
C ASP A 14 12.86 16.57 62.73
N THR A 15 12.76 17.91 62.68
CA THR A 15 12.12 18.62 61.56
C THR A 15 13.06 18.86 60.36
N ASP A 16 14.38 18.84 60.59
CA ASP A 16 15.40 19.08 59.54
C ASP A 16 15.79 17.77 58.81
N MET A 17 15.73 16.63 59.49
CA MET A 17 15.94 15.31 58.87
C MET A 17 14.78 14.92 57.93
N MET A 18 13.53 15.28 58.27
CA MET A 18 12.35 14.97 57.44
C MET A 18 12.29 15.82 56.16
N GLN A 19 12.76 17.07 56.19
CA GLN A 19 12.79 17.95 55.01
C GLN A 19 13.89 17.54 54.01
N HIS A 20 15.04 17.06 54.50
CA HIS A 20 16.13 16.61 53.64
C HIS A 20 15.76 15.31 52.90
N ASP A 21 15.01 14.40 53.52
CA ASP A 21 14.57 13.16 52.88
C ASP A 21 13.52 13.43 51.79
N GLU A 22 12.52 14.27 52.06
CA GLU A 22 11.45 14.63 51.10
C GLU A 22 11.99 15.32 49.84
N HIS A 23 12.99 16.22 49.99
CA HIS A 23 13.66 16.84 48.85
C HIS A 23 14.46 15.82 48.02
N THR A 24 15.17 14.88 48.66
CA THR A 24 15.92 13.84 47.92
C THR A 24 15.02 12.80 47.27
N GLU A 25 13.88 12.47 47.89
CA GLU A 25 12.86 11.62 47.28
C GLU A 25 12.21 12.30 46.08
N SER A 26 11.88 13.58 46.20
CA SER A 26 11.37 14.38 45.08
C SER A 26 12.39 14.40 43.93
N GLU A 27 13.66 14.72 44.17
CA GLU A 27 14.70 14.72 43.13
C GLU A 27 14.90 13.35 42.45
N ARG A 28 14.81 12.26 43.22
CA ARG A 28 14.84 10.88 42.68
C ARG A 28 13.63 10.62 41.80
N GLU A 29 12.44 11.03 42.21
CA GLU A 29 11.22 10.90 41.42
C GLU A 29 11.28 11.74 40.13
N TRP A 30 11.77 12.98 40.22
CA TRP A 30 12.00 13.86 39.07
C TRP A 30 12.99 13.24 38.07
N THR A 31 14.10 12.69 38.56
CA THR A 31 15.11 12.02 37.72
C THR A 31 14.50 10.80 37.04
N ARG A 32 13.79 9.96 37.80
CA ARG A 32 13.10 8.77 37.26
C ARG A 32 12.06 9.14 36.21
N MET A 33 11.29 10.20 36.44
CA MET A 33 10.33 10.71 35.46
C MET A 33 11.05 11.23 34.21
N ALA A 34 12.12 12.01 34.35
CA ALA A 34 12.89 12.54 33.23
C ALA A 34 13.51 11.43 32.36
N GLU A 35 14.05 10.37 32.98
CA GLU A 35 14.56 9.19 32.27
C GLU A 35 13.45 8.47 31.50
N GLN A 36 12.27 8.32 32.11
CA GLN A 36 11.11 7.72 31.46
C GLN A 36 10.63 8.55 30.26
N PHE A 37 10.51 9.87 30.41
CA PHE A 37 10.14 10.76 29.31
C PHE A 37 11.17 10.75 28.19
N THR A 38 12.47 10.73 28.52
CA THR A 38 13.54 10.68 27.52
C THR A 38 13.51 9.37 26.74
N ASN A 39 13.41 8.23 27.43
CA ASN A 39 13.32 6.92 26.79
C ASN A 39 12.04 6.75 25.99
N ALA A 40 10.90 7.23 26.51
CA ALA A 40 9.63 7.21 25.79
C ALA A 40 9.70 8.08 24.54
N GLY A 41 10.17 9.32 24.66
CA GLY A 41 10.32 10.25 23.54
C GLY A 41 11.30 9.76 22.47
N TYR A 42 12.40 9.10 22.86
CA TYR A 42 13.31 8.48 21.90
C TYR A 42 12.65 7.32 21.11
N ARG A 43 11.93 6.44 21.81
CA ARG A 43 11.21 5.32 21.16
C ARG A 43 10.08 5.82 20.27
N GLU A 44 9.35 6.83 20.72
CA GLU A 44 8.29 7.48 19.96
C GLU A 44 8.87 8.18 18.74
N GLY A 45 9.97 8.93 18.88
CA GLY A 45 10.66 9.56 17.76
C GLY A 45 11.15 8.58 16.70
N ILE A 46 11.70 7.43 17.10
CA ILE A 46 12.07 6.36 16.16
C ILE A 46 10.84 5.82 15.44
N THR A 47 9.75 5.57 16.18
CA THR A 47 8.52 5.02 15.61
C THR A 47 7.90 6.01 14.63
N ALA A 48 7.74 7.27 15.03
CA ALA A 48 7.20 8.34 14.20
C ALA A 48 8.05 8.59 12.95
N GLY A 49 9.38 8.53 13.06
CA GLY A 49 10.28 8.65 11.91
C GLY A 49 10.11 7.50 10.92
N LYS A 50 10.02 6.26 11.41
CA LYS A 50 9.76 5.08 10.56
C LYS A 50 8.39 5.15 9.89
N GLU A 51 7.37 5.54 10.62
CA GLU A 51 6.02 5.68 10.10
C GLU A 51 5.95 6.80 9.05
N SER A 52 6.55 7.96 9.31
CA SER A 52 6.58 9.07 8.36
C SER A 52 7.30 8.68 7.06
N ALA A 53 8.44 7.97 7.15
CA ALA A 53 9.13 7.48 5.98
C ALA A 53 8.30 6.45 5.19
N LEU A 54 7.58 5.56 5.90
CA LEU A 54 6.71 4.54 5.29
C LEU A 54 5.48 5.15 4.60
N GLN A 55 4.86 6.16 5.20
CA GLN A 55 3.69 6.82 4.60
C GLN A 55 4.07 7.57 3.33
N ASN A 56 5.19 8.30 3.36
CA ASN A 56 5.66 9.02 2.17
C ASN A 56 5.93 8.06 1.00
N SER A 57 6.58 6.91 1.25
CA SER A 57 6.85 5.93 0.20
C SER A 57 5.58 5.21 -0.27
N PHE A 58 4.61 4.99 0.61
CA PHE A 58 3.30 4.48 0.22
C PHE A 58 2.56 5.47 -0.68
N ASP A 59 2.51 6.75 -0.30
CA ASP A 59 1.81 7.80 -1.05
C ASP A 59 2.41 7.97 -2.45
N GLU A 60 3.74 7.95 -2.56
CA GLU A 60 4.46 7.96 -3.83
C GLU A 60 4.11 6.74 -4.68
N GLY A 61 4.24 5.53 -4.12
CA GLY A 61 3.90 4.29 -4.82
C GLY A 61 2.43 4.24 -5.25
N PHE A 62 1.52 4.78 -4.44
CA PHE A 62 0.10 4.88 -4.76
C PHE A 62 -0.16 5.88 -5.89
N ALA A 63 0.44 7.08 -5.83
CA ALA A 63 0.20 8.12 -6.83
C ALA A 63 0.83 7.76 -8.19
N GLU A 64 2.06 7.28 -8.20
CA GLU A 64 2.83 7.04 -9.42
C GLU A 64 2.43 5.74 -10.12
N THR A 65 2.17 4.69 -9.34
CA THR A 65 1.95 3.34 -9.89
C THR A 65 0.58 2.78 -9.53
N GLY A 66 0.22 2.84 -8.24
CA GLY A 66 -1.02 2.30 -7.66
C GLY A 66 -2.28 2.71 -8.41
N ALA A 67 -2.57 4.00 -8.36
CA ALA A 67 -3.79 4.61 -8.87
C ALA A 67 -3.85 4.60 -10.41
N PRO A 68 -2.79 4.93 -11.17
CA PRO A 68 -2.83 4.83 -12.63
C PRO A 68 -3.11 3.41 -13.12
N LEU A 69 -2.37 2.42 -12.62
CA LEU A 69 -2.53 1.03 -13.02
C LEU A 69 -3.89 0.46 -12.58
N GLY A 70 -4.33 0.81 -11.37
CA GLY A 70 -5.62 0.36 -10.83
C GLY A 70 -6.79 0.91 -11.65
N ARG A 71 -6.72 2.19 -12.04
CA ARG A 71 -7.70 2.81 -12.94
C ARG A 71 -7.74 2.13 -14.31
N GLN A 72 -6.59 1.84 -14.90
CA GLN A 72 -6.51 1.17 -16.21
C GLN A 72 -7.13 -0.24 -16.17
N LEU A 73 -6.75 -1.05 -15.19
CA LEU A 73 -7.28 -2.41 -15.04
C LEU A 73 -8.79 -2.40 -14.71
N GLY A 74 -9.22 -1.48 -13.85
CA GLY A 74 -10.62 -1.27 -13.53
C GLY A 74 -11.45 -0.85 -14.75
N TYR A 75 -10.92 0.07 -15.56
CA TYR A 75 -11.57 0.51 -16.79
C TYR A 75 -11.74 -0.64 -17.78
N LEU A 76 -10.68 -1.42 -18.03
CA LEU A 76 -10.75 -2.60 -18.92
C LEU A 76 -11.78 -3.62 -18.45
N ARG A 77 -11.78 -3.96 -17.16
CA ARG A 77 -12.77 -4.87 -16.57
C ARG A 77 -14.19 -4.33 -16.69
N GLY A 78 -14.39 -3.04 -16.41
CA GLY A 78 -15.70 -2.39 -16.55
C GLY A 78 -16.20 -2.41 -17.99
N LEU A 79 -15.31 -2.14 -18.95
CA LEU A 79 -15.66 -2.12 -20.36
C LEU A 79 -16.03 -3.50 -20.89
N VAL A 80 -15.27 -4.55 -20.54
CA VAL A 80 -15.60 -5.94 -20.88
C VAL A 80 -16.98 -6.33 -20.35
N ASN A 81 -17.29 -5.99 -19.10
CA ASN A 81 -18.61 -6.25 -18.52
C ASN A 81 -19.72 -5.46 -19.23
N GLY A 82 -19.46 -4.22 -19.63
CA GLY A 82 -20.39 -3.41 -20.43
C GLY A 82 -20.68 -4.04 -21.80
N VAL A 83 -19.65 -4.56 -22.48
CA VAL A 83 -19.80 -5.27 -23.75
C VAL A 83 -20.61 -6.56 -23.57
N LEU A 84 -20.35 -7.33 -22.51
CA LEU A 84 -21.14 -8.53 -22.19
C LEU A 84 -22.61 -8.19 -21.99
N ALA A 85 -22.91 -7.19 -21.16
CA ALA A 85 -24.29 -6.76 -20.91
C ALA A 85 -24.98 -6.26 -22.19
N TYR A 86 -24.26 -5.57 -23.06
CA TYR A 86 -24.77 -5.15 -24.37
C TYR A 86 -25.12 -6.36 -25.23
N LEU A 87 -24.19 -7.32 -25.37
CA LEU A 87 -24.39 -8.55 -26.15
C LEU A 87 -25.58 -9.38 -25.63
N GLU A 88 -25.72 -9.51 -24.31
CA GLU A 88 -26.86 -10.16 -23.66
C GLU A 88 -28.18 -9.43 -23.94
N SER A 89 -28.17 -8.09 -23.94
CA SER A 89 -29.36 -7.29 -24.24
C SER A 89 -29.81 -7.42 -25.71
N THR A 90 -28.86 -7.53 -26.65
CA THR A 90 -29.15 -7.78 -28.06
C THR A 90 -29.60 -9.22 -28.33
N HIS A 91 -29.37 -10.15 -27.40
CA HIS A 91 -29.87 -11.53 -27.46
C HIS A 91 -31.34 -11.64 -27.00
N TYR A 92 -32.01 -10.56 -26.58
CA TYR A 92 -33.46 -10.58 -26.35
C TYR A 92 -34.22 -10.80 -27.67
N PRO A 93 -35.18 -11.74 -27.72
CA PRO A 93 -35.65 -12.35 -28.96
C PRO A 93 -36.60 -11.43 -29.71
N THR A 94 -36.07 -10.58 -30.60
CA THR A 94 -36.89 -9.92 -31.65
C THR A 94 -36.69 -10.59 -33.01
N SER A 95 -35.64 -11.39 -33.19
CA SER A 95 -35.42 -12.19 -34.41
C SER A 95 -34.88 -13.58 -34.05
N SER A 96 -35.66 -14.58 -34.39
CA SER A 96 -35.48 -15.99 -34.09
C SER A 96 -34.34 -16.64 -34.90
N THR A 97 -33.09 -16.34 -34.57
CA THR A 97 -31.90 -17.20 -34.75
C THR A 97 -30.73 -16.50 -34.06
N PRO A 98 -30.00 -17.14 -33.13
CA PRO A 98 -28.69 -16.64 -32.71
C PRO A 98 -27.79 -16.66 -33.94
N GLU A 99 -27.44 -15.49 -34.49
CA GLU A 99 -26.38 -15.43 -35.49
C GLU A 99 -25.12 -16.04 -34.86
N GLU A 100 -24.51 -17.03 -35.50
CA GLU A 100 -23.30 -17.74 -35.01
C GLU A 100 -22.19 -16.75 -34.58
N ASN A 101 -22.15 -15.58 -35.24
CA ASN A 101 -21.28 -14.46 -34.92
C ASN A 101 -21.46 -13.92 -33.50
N ASN A 102 -22.70 -13.80 -33.00
CA ASN A 102 -22.98 -13.26 -31.66
C ASN A 102 -22.56 -14.24 -30.56
N VAL A 103 -22.74 -15.55 -30.78
CA VAL A 103 -22.30 -16.58 -29.82
C VAL A 103 -20.78 -16.60 -29.70
N SER A 104 -20.06 -16.48 -30.82
CA SER A 104 -18.60 -16.37 -30.82
C SER A 104 -18.13 -15.12 -30.07
N LEU A 105 -18.76 -13.96 -30.30
CA LEU A 105 -18.40 -12.70 -29.64
C LEU A 105 -18.61 -12.75 -28.12
N VAL A 106 -19.71 -13.37 -27.67
CA VAL A 106 -19.97 -13.57 -26.23
C VAL A 106 -18.88 -14.46 -25.62
N ASN A 107 -18.56 -15.59 -26.24
CA ASN A 107 -17.51 -16.49 -25.74
C ASN A 107 -16.13 -15.82 -25.70
N ASP A 108 -15.77 -15.06 -26.74
CA ASP A 108 -14.52 -14.30 -26.78
C ASP A 108 -14.45 -13.27 -25.65
N THR A 109 -15.54 -12.53 -25.43
CA THR A 109 -15.63 -11.49 -24.39
C THR A 109 -15.58 -12.11 -22.99
N LEU A 110 -16.23 -13.26 -22.77
CA LEU A 110 -16.13 -14.02 -21.52
C LEU A 110 -14.71 -14.51 -21.25
N GLY A 111 -14.01 -15.00 -22.29
CA GLY A 111 -12.61 -15.40 -22.17
C GLY A 111 -11.69 -14.26 -21.77
N ILE A 112 -11.92 -13.05 -22.30
CA ILE A 112 -11.18 -11.85 -21.89
C ILE A 112 -11.52 -11.46 -20.45
N SER A 113 -12.80 -11.52 -20.06
CA SER A 113 -13.23 -11.24 -18.68
C SER A 113 -12.53 -12.15 -17.67
N GLU A 114 -12.45 -13.45 -17.98
CA GLU A 114 -11.79 -14.44 -17.14
C GLU A 114 -10.27 -14.25 -17.07
N GLN A 115 -9.63 -13.85 -18.18
CA GLN A 115 -8.21 -13.49 -18.18
C GLN A 115 -7.94 -12.26 -17.30
N LEU A 116 -8.70 -11.19 -17.50
CA LEU A 116 -8.54 -9.95 -16.75
C LEU A 116 -8.87 -10.11 -15.27
N SER A 117 -9.78 -11.02 -14.89
CA SER A 117 -10.13 -11.27 -13.48
C SER A 117 -9.02 -12.02 -12.73
N ARG A 118 -8.28 -12.90 -13.41
CA ARG A 118 -7.14 -13.63 -12.84
C ARG A 118 -5.91 -12.77 -12.60
N MET A 119 -5.74 -11.67 -13.35
CA MET A 119 -4.61 -10.76 -13.18
C MET A 119 -4.67 -10.05 -11.81
N GLN A 120 -3.65 -10.27 -10.98
CA GLN A 120 -3.50 -9.60 -9.70
C GLN A 120 -2.71 -8.30 -9.85
N PHE A 121 -3.14 -7.28 -9.10
CA PHE A 121 -2.49 -5.97 -9.10
C PHE A 121 -0.99 -6.07 -8.77
N ALA A 122 -0.64 -6.87 -7.76
CA ALA A 122 0.74 -7.06 -7.30
C ALA A 122 1.69 -7.59 -8.39
N THR A 123 1.16 -8.33 -9.38
CA THR A 123 1.93 -8.92 -10.47
C THR A 123 2.11 -7.95 -11.65
N LEU A 124 1.31 -6.87 -11.70
CA LEU A 124 1.36 -5.85 -12.74
C LEU A 124 2.24 -4.65 -12.36
N VAL A 125 2.50 -4.46 -11.05
CA VAL A 125 3.40 -3.41 -10.56
C VAL A 125 4.83 -3.69 -11.03
N PRO A 126 5.54 -2.69 -11.59
CA PRO A 126 6.95 -2.80 -11.95
C PRO A 126 7.80 -3.33 -10.79
N LEU A 127 8.84 -4.11 -11.09
CA LEU A 127 9.77 -4.50 -10.05
C LEU A 127 10.54 -3.27 -9.56
N ASP A 128 10.74 -3.22 -8.25
CA ASP A 128 11.61 -2.24 -7.63
C ASP A 128 13.06 -2.46 -8.12
N GLU A 129 13.56 -1.49 -8.89
CA GLU A 129 14.91 -1.52 -9.45
C GLU A 129 16.01 -1.44 -8.38
N GLU A 130 15.73 -0.80 -7.24
CA GLU A 130 16.66 -0.71 -6.12
C GLU A 130 16.75 -2.05 -5.41
N ALA A 131 15.61 -2.71 -5.18
CA ALA A 131 15.57 -4.08 -4.66
C ALA A 131 16.32 -5.06 -5.58
N PHE A 132 16.19 -4.93 -6.90
CA PHE A 132 16.92 -5.77 -7.86
C PHE A 132 18.44 -5.56 -7.79
N LYS A 133 18.90 -4.30 -7.67
CA LYS A 133 20.33 -3.98 -7.52
C LYS A 133 20.90 -4.59 -6.24
N HIS A 134 20.17 -4.49 -5.13
CA HIS A 134 20.58 -5.07 -3.85
C HIS A 134 20.67 -6.60 -3.90
N ALA A 135 19.67 -7.28 -4.47
CA ALA A 135 19.70 -8.74 -4.64
C ALA A 135 20.90 -9.22 -5.49
N ARG A 136 21.32 -8.42 -6.48
CA ARG A 136 22.52 -8.68 -7.29
C ARG A 136 23.81 -8.62 -6.47
N GLU A 137 23.89 -7.70 -5.52
CA GLU A 137 25.06 -7.55 -4.65
C GLU A 137 25.18 -8.69 -3.63
N HIS A 138 24.05 -9.30 -3.24
CA HIS A 138 23.99 -10.38 -2.26
C HIS A 138 23.90 -11.80 -2.83
N GLY A 139 23.86 -11.96 -4.16
CA GLY A 139 23.89 -13.26 -4.84
C GLY A 139 22.53 -13.98 -4.93
N ASP A 140 21.42 -13.30 -4.65
CA ASP A 140 20.06 -13.87 -4.63
C ASP A 140 19.30 -13.70 -5.96
N VAL A 141 20.04 -13.61 -7.07
CA VAL A 141 19.53 -13.14 -8.38
C VAL A 141 18.51 -14.09 -9.02
N ARG A 142 18.56 -15.39 -8.69
CA ARG A 142 17.78 -16.42 -9.40
C ARG A 142 16.28 -16.29 -9.15
N ASP A 143 15.87 -16.09 -7.89
CA ASP A 143 14.45 -15.98 -7.52
C ASP A 143 13.83 -14.68 -8.06
N TYR A 144 14.61 -13.59 -8.06
CA TYR A 144 14.22 -12.31 -8.66
C TYR A 144 14.08 -12.36 -10.19
N SER A 145 14.96 -13.10 -10.88
CA SER A 145 14.87 -13.25 -12.34
C SER A 145 13.59 -13.98 -12.75
N GLU A 146 13.23 -15.06 -12.04
CA GLU A 146 12.01 -15.81 -12.32
C GLU A 146 10.76 -14.95 -12.06
N GLU A 147 10.75 -14.17 -10.98
CA GLU A 147 9.66 -13.25 -10.68
C GLU A 147 9.54 -12.13 -11.73
N ALA A 148 10.66 -11.57 -12.19
CA ALA A 148 10.67 -10.57 -13.25
C ALA A 148 10.08 -11.10 -14.56
N GLU A 149 10.41 -12.34 -14.93
CA GLU A 149 9.83 -13.00 -16.11
C GLU A 149 8.33 -13.24 -15.95
N ARG A 150 7.87 -13.71 -14.78
CA ARG A 150 6.44 -13.90 -14.50
C ARG A 150 5.66 -12.60 -14.68
N ARG A 151 6.13 -11.49 -14.11
CA ARG A 151 5.46 -10.19 -14.23
C ARG A 151 5.46 -9.67 -15.65
N ARG A 152 6.57 -9.83 -16.38
CA ARG A 152 6.65 -9.49 -17.81
C ARG A 152 5.61 -10.25 -18.63
N ASN A 153 5.46 -11.56 -18.37
CA ASN A 153 4.47 -12.38 -19.07
C ASN A 153 3.05 -11.90 -18.80
N VAL A 154 2.72 -11.56 -17.54
CA VAL A 154 1.39 -11.02 -17.20
C VAL A 154 1.14 -9.66 -17.86
N ALA A 155 2.14 -8.80 -17.95
CA ALA A 155 2.02 -7.52 -18.68
C ALA A 155 1.76 -7.73 -20.19
N LEU A 156 2.38 -8.74 -20.79
CA LEU A 156 2.11 -9.12 -22.19
C LEU A 156 0.70 -9.68 -22.36
N GLU A 157 0.23 -10.51 -21.42
CA GLU A 157 -1.14 -11.01 -21.43
C GLU A 157 -2.16 -9.86 -21.33
N LEU A 158 -1.88 -8.86 -20.50
CA LEU A 158 -2.72 -7.66 -20.39
C LEU A 158 -2.83 -6.92 -21.72
N ASP A 159 -1.70 -6.70 -22.41
CA ASP A 159 -1.69 -6.05 -23.72
C ASP A 159 -2.47 -6.88 -24.77
N GLN A 160 -2.29 -8.20 -24.75
CA GLN A 160 -3.07 -9.11 -25.61
C GLN A 160 -4.57 -9.03 -25.34
N SER A 161 -5.00 -9.06 -24.07
CA SER A 161 -6.41 -8.90 -23.70
C SER A 161 -6.97 -7.56 -24.17
N ARG A 162 -6.19 -6.48 -24.06
CA ARG A 162 -6.55 -5.14 -24.57
C ARG A 162 -6.72 -5.12 -26.08
N GLN A 163 -5.77 -5.69 -26.83
CA GLN A 163 -5.85 -5.77 -28.29
C GLN A 163 -7.05 -6.59 -28.75
N ARG A 164 -7.32 -7.74 -28.10
CA ARG A 164 -8.50 -8.57 -28.41
C ARG A 164 -9.80 -7.81 -28.16
N LEU A 165 -9.89 -7.07 -27.06
CA LEU A 165 -11.06 -6.26 -26.74
C LEU A 165 -11.30 -5.16 -27.78
N LYS A 166 -10.22 -4.51 -28.26
CA LYS A 166 -10.30 -3.52 -29.33
C LYS A 166 -10.91 -4.10 -30.60
N VAL A 167 -10.48 -5.29 -31.01
CA VAL A 167 -11.05 -5.98 -32.19
C VAL A 167 -12.54 -6.28 -32.00
N ILE A 168 -12.96 -6.70 -30.81
CA ILE A 168 -14.38 -6.94 -30.51
C ILE A 168 -15.19 -5.64 -30.60
N LEU A 169 -14.68 -4.54 -30.06
CA LEU A 169 -15.35 -3.25 -30.15
C LEU A 169 -15.47 -2.74 -31.58
N GLU A 170 -14.43 -2.91 -32.40
CA GLU A 170 -14.49 -2.58 -33.83
C GLU A 170 -15.57 -3.39 -34.54
N LYS A 171 -15.68 -4.69 -34.27
CA LYS A 171 -16.75 -5.55 -34.81
C LYS A 171 -18.15 -5.10 -34.37
N LEU A 172 -18.28 -4.48 -33.20
CA LEU A 172 -19.54 -3.94 -32.68
C LEU A 172 -19.82 -2.50 -33.13
N GLY A 173 -18.94 -1.88 -33.94
CA GLY A 173 -19.06 -0.48 -34.33
C GLY A 173 -18.76 0.52 -33.20
N LEU A 174 -18.16 0.04 -32.11
CA LEU A 174 -17.79 0.79 -30.92
C LEU A 174 -16.30 1.15 -30.88
N GLY A 175 -15.60 1.12 -32.02
CA GLY A 175 -14.17 1.39 -32.12
C GLY A 175 -13.72 2.81 -31.74
N TYR A 176 -14.67 3.71 -31.46
CA TYR A 176 -14.42 5.06 -30.94
C TYR A 176 -14.14 5.07 -29.42
N LEU A 177 -14.45 3.97 -28.72
CA LEU A 177 -14.08 3.80 -27.32
C LEU A 177 -12.58 3.49 -27.26
N ASP A 178 -11.77 4.55 -27.24
CA ASP A 178 -10.32 4.42 -27.11
C ASP A 178 -9.94 4.14 -25.65
N PHE A 179 -8.97 3.24 -25.49
CA PHE A 179 -8.37 2.87 -24.22
C PHE A 179 -7.11 3.70 -23.93
N ALA A 180 -6.86 4.75 -24.71
CA ALA A 180 -5.70 5.62 -24.57
C ALA A 180 -5.53 6.06 -23.12
N GLU A 181 -4.27 6.07 -22.69
CA GLU A 181 -3.88 6.27 -21.29
C GLU A 181 -4.61 7.49 -20.72
N PRO A 182 -5.21 7.37 -19.51
CA PRO A 182 -5.69 8.55 -18.82
C PRO A 182 -4.48 9.47 -18.66
N THR A 183 -4.55 10.63 -19.29
CA THR A 183 -3.55 11.68 -19.17
C THR A 183 -3.40 11.95 -17.68
N VAL A 184 -2.24 11.61 -17.14
CA VAL A 184 -1.89 11.94 -15.75
C VAL A 184 -1.77 13.46 -15.74
N VAL A 185 -2.82 14.13 -15.26
CA VAL A 185 -2.80 15.54 -14.87
C VAL A 185 -2.27 15.63 -13.46
#